data_AF-A0A5E4FV26-F1
#
_entry.id   AF-A0A5E4FV26-F1
#
_cell.length_a   1.000
_cell.length_b   1.000
_cell.length_c   1.000
_cell.angle_alpha   90.00
_cell.angle_beta   90.00
_cell.angle_gamma   90.00
#
_symmetry.space_group_name_H-M   'P 1'
#
loop_
_entity.id
_entity.type
_entity.pdbx_description
1 polymer ?
#
loop_
_entity_poly.entity_id
_entity_poly.type
_entity_poly.pdbx_seq_one_letter_code
_entity_poly.pdbx_strand_id
1 'polypeptide(L)'
;MEFDCSKPITSSCGKTQVEFTEPGICHGFALWIDWVMDSENSLVVSTGPEKRYWKQGVKLLAEPVAVRTNESRSTGECRSAVIQASFDPSSGDLDVRHAFS
;
A
#
# COMPACT_ATOMS: atom_id res chain seq x y z
N MET A 1 -4.14 7.28 -0.76
CA MET A 1 -4.25 8.57 -0.05
C MET A 1 -3.83 9.64 -1.03
N GLU A 2 -4.43 10.82 -0.96
CA GLU A 2 -4.14 11.93 -1.87
C GLU A 2 -3.73 13.16 -1.06
N PHE A 3 -2.75 13.90 -1.56
CA PHE A 3 -2.23 15.11 -0.94
C PHE A 3 -2.28 16.25 -1.94
N ASP A 4 -3.17 17.22 -1.69
CA ASP A 4 -3.31 18.40 -2.52
C ASP A 4 -2.24 19.43 -2.14
N CYS A 5 -1.20 19.53 -2.96
CA CYS A 5 -0.07 20.44 -2.74
C CYS A 5 -0.44 21.93 -2.89
N SER A 6 -1.67 22.27 -3.33
CA SER A 6 -2.17 23.65 -3.34
C SER A 6 -2.75 24.09 -2.00
N LYS A 7 -2.97 23.15 -1.07
CA LYS A 7 -3.56 23.41 0.26
C LYS A 7 -2.50 23.23 1.35
N PRO A 8 -2.68 23.86 2.53
CA PRO A 8 -1.88 23.57 3.69
C PRO A 8 -1.91 22.07 4.02
N ILE A 9 -0.78 21.54 4.50
CA ILE A 9 -0.68 20.14 4.86
C ILE A 9 -1.58 19.82 6.06
N THR A 10 -2.34 18.74 5.97
CA THR A 10 -3.27 18.30 7.02
C THR A 10 -3.12 16.81 7.29
N SER A 11 -3.62 16.36 8.44
CA SER A 11 -3.71 14.94 8.74
C SER A 11 -4.64 14.26 7.74
N SER A 12 -4.23 13.10 7.25
CA SER A 12 -4.99 12.33 6.26
C SER A 12 -4.98 10.86 6.66
N CYS A 13 -6.06 10.13 6.36
CA CYS A 13 -6.11 8.69 6.55
C CYS A 13 -6.81 8.01 5.37
N GLY A 14 -6.44 6.75 5.13
CA GLY A 14 -7.05 5.93 4.10
C GLY A 14 -7.14 4.49 4.54
N LYS A 15 -8.17 3.79 4.07
CA LYS A 15 -8.37 2.37 4.29
C LYS A 15 -8.79 1.73 2.98
N THR A 16 -8.18 0.61 2.62
CA THR A 16 -8.53 -0.16 1.43
C THR A 16 -8.36 -1.65 1.68
N GLN A 17 -9.03 -2.48 0.90
CA GLN A 17 -8.86 -3.93 0.89
C GLN A 17 -8.15 -4.33 -0.40
N VAL A 18 -7.07 -5.10 -0.25
CA VAL A 18 -6.27 -5.61 -1.35
C VAL A 18 -6.52 -7.11 -1.47
N GLU A 19 -7.03 -7.54 -2.61
CA GLU A 19 -7.22 -8.96 -2.93
C GLU A 19 -5.92 -9.56 -3.45
N PHE A 20 -5.55 -10.73 -2.96
CA PHE A 20 -4.47 -11.50 -3.57
C PHE A 20 -4.99 -12.15 -4.84
N THR A 21 -4.27 -12.00 -5.95
CA THR A 21 -4.65 -12.57 -7.25
C THR A 21 -3.92 -13.87 -7.57
N GLU A 22 -2.78 -14.14 -6.95
CA GLU A 22 -1.97 -15.33 -7.20
C GLU A 22 -1.61 -16.05 -5.89
N PRO A 23 -1.44 -17.39 -5.91
CA PRO A 23 -0.86 -18.14 -4.80
C PRO A 23 0.58 -17.71 -4.53
N GLY A 24 0.96 -17.61 -3.25
CA GLY A 24 2.34 -17.26 -2.91
C GLY A 24 2.59 -16.98 -1.44
N ILE A 25 3.75 -16.40 -1.15
CA ILE A 25 4.16 -15.95 0.18
C ILE A 25 4.22 -14.41 0.18
N CYS A 26 3.29 -13.79 0.90
CA CYS A 26 3.30 -12.36 1.15
C CYS A 26 4.34 -12.04 2.23
N HIS A 27 5.34 -11.24 1.88
CA HIS A 27 6.39 -10.78 2.81
C HIS A 27 6.12 -9.37 3.35
N GLY A 28 5.20 -8.64 2.73
CA GLY A 28 4.90 -7.25 3.06
C GLY A 28 4.18 -6.53 1.93
N PHE A 29 3.94 -5.23 2.16
CA PHE A 29 3.24 -4.35 1.23
C PHE A 29 4.18 -3.25 0.75
N ALA A 30 4.34 -3.13 -0.57
CA ALA A 30 5.08 -2.04 -1.18
C ALA A 30 4.17 -0.80 -1.30
N LEU A 31 4.71 0.35 -0.91
CA LEU A 31 4.09 1.65 -1.04
C LEU A 31 4.98 2.56 -1.90
N TRP A 32 4.36 3.39 -2.71
CA TRP A 32 5.01 4.39 -3.54
C TRP A 32 4.11 5.62 -3.68
N ILE A 33 4.63 6.66 -4.33
CA ILE A 33 3.92 7.91 -4.60
C ILE A 33 3.83 8.11 -6.10
N ASP A 34 2.66 8.49 -6.58
CA ASP A 34 2.47 9.03 -7.91
C ASP A 34 2.31 10.54 -7.80
N TRP A 35 3.14 11.29 -8.52
CA TRP A 35 3.09 12.75 -8.56
C TRP A 35 2.29 13.19 -9.77
N VAL A 36 1.17 13.87 -9.52
CA VAL A 36 0.38 14.52 -10.55
C VAL A 36 0.90 15.93 -10.74
N MET A 37 1.41 16.22 -11.95
CA MET A 37 2.18 17.44 -12.22
C MET A 37 1.36 18.54 -12.90
N ASP A 38 0.13 18.23 -13.31
CA ASP A 38 -0.78 19.12 -14.04
C ASP A 38 -2.21 19.00 -13.52
N SER A 39 -3.05 20.03 -13.76
CA SER A 39 -4.44 20.05 -13.30
C SER A 39 -5.37 19.12 -14.07
N GLU A 40 -4.95 18.65 -15.25
CA GLU A 40 -5.71 17.72 -16.09
C GLU A 40 -5.43 16.25 -15.75
N ASN A 41 -4.55 15.99 -14.78
CA ASN A 41 -4.06 14.66 -14.39
C ASN A 41 -3.45 13.88 -15.57
N SER A 42 -2.95 14.57 -16.61
CA SER A 42 -2.39 13.95 -17.80
C SER A 42 -0.90 13.62 -17.67
N LEU A 43 -0.20 14.33 -16.78
CA LEU A 43 1.23 14.16 -16.52
C LEU A 43 1.46 13.56 -15.12
N VAL A 44 1.62 12.24 -15.09
CA VAL A 44 1.87 11.48 -13.86
C VAL A 44 3.30 10.94 -13.82
N VAL A 45 4.06 11.34 -12.81
CA VAL A 45 5.39 10.77 -12.50
C VAL A 45 5.24 9.72 -11.41
N SER A 46 5.23 8.44 -11.80
CA SER A 46 5.15 7.33 -10.86
C SER A 46 6.51 6.94 -10.29
N THR A 47 6.56 6.66 -8.98
CA THR A 47 7.73 6.07 -8.29
C THR A 47 7.56 4.57 -8.00
N GLY A 48 6.55 3.95 -8.62
CA GLY A 48 6.20 2.56 -8.43
C GLY A 48 7.26 1.56 -8.90
N PRO A 49 7.05 0.26 -8.61
CA PRO A 49 8.05 -0.81 -8.79
C PRO A 49 8.47 -1.04 -10.26
N GLU A 50 7.66 -0.59 -11.22
CA GLU A 50 8.04 -0.65 -12.64
C GLU A 50 9.19 0.30 -12.99
N LYS A 51 9.38 1.37 -12.19
CA LYS A 51 10.45 2.35 -12.39
C LYS A 51 11.64 2.00 -11.51
N ARG A 52 12.83 1.86 -12.12
CA ARG A 52 14.05 1.43 -11.41
C ARG A 52 14.88 2.57 -10.80
N TYR A 53 14.39 3.81 -10.88
CA TYR A 53 15.11 4.99 -10.38
C TYR A 53 14.83 5.28 -8.91
N TRP A 54 13.72 4.78 -8.37
CA TRP A 54 13.31 4.96 -6.99
C TRP A 54 13.17 3.61 -6.29
N LYS A 55 13.49 3.60 -4.99
CA LYS A 55 13.14 2.49 -4.11
C LYS A 55 11.72 2.69 -3.60
N GLN A 56 11.04 1.59 -3.34
CA GLN A 56 9.71 1.59 -2.74
C GLN A 56 9.84 1.45 -1.22
N GLY A 57 8.92 2.08 -0.48
CA GLY A 57 8.75 1.81 0.94
C GLY A 57 8.10 0.43 1.10
N VAL A 58 8.59 -0.41 2.00
CA VAL A 58 8.01 -1.73 2.23
C VAL A 58 7.59 -1.85 3.69
N LYS A 59 6.29 -2.02 3.93
CA LYS A 59 5.78 -2.46 5.23
C LYS A 59 5.95 -3.97 5.30
N LEU A 60 7.09 -4.42 5.83
CA LEU A 60 7.36 -5.83 6.06
C LEU A 60 6.44 -6.40 7.14
N LEU A 61 6.06 -7.65 6.95
CA LEU A 61 5.39 -8.44 7.98
C LEU A 61 6.42 -8.93 9.00
N ALA A 62 5.99 -9.16 10.23
CA ALA A 62 6.84 -9.82 11.22
C ALA A 62 7.15 -11.27 10.82
N GLU A 63 6.16 -11.95 10.22
CA GLU A 63 6.29 -13.29 9.67
C GLU A 63 5.63 -13.33 8.27
N PRO A 64 6.24 -13.99 7.28
CA PRO A 64 5.64 -14.16 5.96
C PRO A 64 4.32 -14.95 6.03
N VAL A 65 3.35 -14.60 5.19
CA VAL A 65 2.00 -15.20 5.18
C VAL A 65 1.74 -15.89 3.83
N ALA A 66 1.32 -17.15 3.86
CA ALA A 66 0.85 -17.85 2.66
C ALA A 66 -0.52 -17.31 2.22
N VAL A 67 -0.65 -16.95 0.94
CA VAL A 67 -1.87 -16.36 0.36
C VAL A 67 -2.37 -17.21 -0.80
N ARG A 68 -3.70 -17.22 -1.00
CA ARG A 68 -4.42 -18.06 -1.98
C ARG A 68 -3.86 -19.49 -2.10
N THR A 69 -3.88 -20.27 -1.02
CA THR A 69 -3.37 -21.65 -1.07
C THR A 69 -4.19 -22.51 -2.04
N ASN A 70 -3.54 -23.11 -3.04
CA ASN A 70 -4.16 -24.01 -4.02
C ASN A 70 -4.65 -25.34 -3.41
N GLU A 71 -4.35 -25.61 -2.14
CA GLU A 71 -4.69 -26.87 -1.48
C GLU A 71 -6.02 -26.74 -0.75
N SER A 72 -7.03 -27.37 -1.34
CA SER A 72 -8.31 -27.62 -0.69
C SER A 72 -8.06 -28.36 0.64
N ARG A 73 -8.25 -27.67 1.79
CA ARG A 73 -8.73 -28.18 3.10
C ARG A 73 -8.20 -27.47 4.36
N SER A 74 -7.37 -26.43 4.30
CA SER A 74 -7.06 -25.66 5.53
C SER A 74 -8.06 -24.51 5.73
N THR A 75 -8.63 -24.43 6.93
CA THR A 75 -9.72 -23.54 7.38
C THR A 75 -9.38 -22.04 7.46
N GLY A 76 -8.39 -21.56 6.71
CA GLY A 76 -7.89 -20.18 6.82
C GLY A 76 -7.15 -19.72 5.56
N GLU A 77 -7.79 -19.84 4.39
CA GLU A 77 -7.28 -19.22 3.17
C GLU A 77 -7.28 -17.70 3.34
N CYS A 78 -6.10 -17.10 3.48
CA CYS A 78 -6.00 -15.65 3.40
C CYS A 78 -6.14 -15.21 1.93
N ARG A 79 -7.23 -14.50 1.65
CA ARG A 79 -7.60 -14.06 0.30
C ARG A 79 -7.40 -12.57 0.11
N SER A 80 -7.39 -11.81 1.19
CA SER A 80 -7.19 -10.37 1.12
C SER A 80 -6.49 -9.82 2.36
N ALA A 81 -6.02 -8.59 2.23
CA ALA A 81 -5.51 -7.81 3.35
C ALA A 81 -6.16 -6.42 3.35
N VAL A 82 -6.67 -6.01 4.50
CA VAL A 82 -7.11 -4.65 4.73
C VAL A 82 -5.90 -3.83 5.12
N ILE A 83 -5.61 -2.78 4.36
CA ILE A 83 -4.52 -1.84 4.62
C ILE A 83 -5.13 -0.51 5.09
N GLN A 84 -4.63 0.00 6.20
CA GLN A 84 -4.98 1.31 6.72
C GLN A 84 -3.71 2.15 6.87
N ALA A 85 -3.74 3.38 6.41
CA ALA A 85 -2.65 4.33 6.53
C ALA A 85 -3.13 5.65 7.15
N SER A 86 -2.29 6.27 7.95
CA SER A 86 -2.53 7.59 8.55
C SER A 86 -1.27 8.43 8.52
N PHE A 87 -1.41 9.68 8.09
CA PHE A 87 -0.34 10.66 7.98
C PHE A 87 -0.47 11.72 9.07
N ASP A 88 0.61 11.96 9.80
CA ASP A 88 0.72 13.02 10.82
C ASP A 88 1.53 14.20 10.24
N PRO A 89 0.90 15.38 10.02
CA PRO A 89 1.60 16.55 9.48
C PRO A 89 2.61 17.16 10.45
N SER A 90 2.53 16.85 11.74
CA SER A 90 3.44 17.41 12.76
C SER A 90 4.81 16.74 12.77
N SER A 91 4.87 15.43 12.48
CA SER A 91 6.13 14.68 12.34
C SER A 91 6.51 14.37 10.89
N GLY A 92 5.53 14.36 9.99
CA GLY A 92 5.69 13.88 8.62
C GLY A 92 5.62 12.35 8.49
N ASP A 93 5.28 11.64 9.57
CA ASP A 93 5.24 10.18 9.58
C ASP A 93 3.98 9.63 8.90
N LEU A 94 4.15 8.48 8.25
CA LEU A 94 3.08 7.66 7.71
C LEU A 94 3.02 6.33 8.47
N ASP A 95 2.01 6.19 9.36
CA ASP A 95 1.73 4.92 10.01
C ASP A 95 0.92 4.02 9.07
N VAL A 96 1.34 2.76 8.93
CA VAL A 96 0.68 1.77 8.06
C VAL A 96 0.40 0.52 8.87
N ARG A 97 -0.88 0.15 8.91
CA ARG A 97 -1.42 -1.04 9.59
C ARG A 97 -2.07 -1.96 8.57
N HIS A 98 -2.07 -3.24 8.87
CA HIS A 98 -2.69 -4.25 8.02
C HIS A 98 -3.40 -5.30 8.87
N ALA A 99 -4.41 -5.93 8.28
CA ALA A 99 -5.05 -7.12 8.82
C ALA A 99 -5.40 -8.06 7.67
N PHE A 100 -5.03 -9.33 7.79
CA PHE A 100 -5.35 -10.37 6.80
C PHE A 100 -6.76 -10.93 7.03
N SER A 101 -7.43 -11.31 5.94
CA SER A 101 -8.76 -11.94 5.94
C SER A 101 -8.88 -13.07 4.93
#